data_AF-A0AA41V8U8-F1
#
_entry.id   AF-A0AA41V8U8-F1
#
_cell.length_a   1.000
_cell.length_b   1.000
_cell.length_c   1.000
_cell.angle_alpha   90.00
_cell.angle_beta   90.00
_cell.angle_gamma   90.00
#
_symmetry.space_group_name_H-M   'P 1'
#
loop_
_entity.id
_entity.type
_entity.pdbx_description
1 polymer ?
#
loop_
_entity_poly.entity_id
_entity_poly.type
_entity_poly.pdbx_seq_one_letter_code
_entity_poly.pdbx_strand_id
1 'polypeptide(L)'
;MVENVRKAIQIDQHMPDSLTTSMVDDVFLILMSCCERAISTLSANSVLAILCGAMNLLSNEFQEALQHKLREPNLGAKLFLDGVGVQKAGTEIATSLNNMDVSCEFVLKLRRKIEKQCAEAFPAPSDRAKIESCLSELGETSTGFKQALNAGMKQLVSTVTPRIRPVLDFVGAVSYELSEAEYAENEVNDPWVQKLLHAVERYATWLQPPMTSSNYDSFVHLIIDFIVKRLELIMMQRKFSQLGGLQLDRDARALVSHFSGMTQRTVRDKFSRLTQMAFILNLEKVSEILDFWGENAGSVSWRLTPAEVKRVLRLRVGFKPEAIDALIL
;
A
#
# COMPACT_ATOMS: atom_id res chain seq x y z
N MET A 1 10.84 -29.45 -18.00
CA MET A 1 10.36 -28.16 -17.46
C MET A 1 10.20 -28.24 -15.96
N VAL A 2 9.28 -29.07 -15.46
CA VAL A 2 9.00 -29.28 -14.02
C VAL A 2 10.27 -29.45 -13.17
N GLU A 3 11.10 -30.45 -13.46
CA GLU A 3 12.32 -30.72 -12.67
C GLU A 3 13.31 -29.55 -12.67
N ASN A 4 13.43 -28.82 -13.78
CA ASN A 4 14.31 -27.66 -13.84
C ASN A 4 13.78 -26.51 -12.98
N VAL A 5 12.47 -26.26 -13.00
CA VAL A 5 11.83 -25.23 -12.15
C VAL A 5 11.99 -25.59 -10.67
N ARG A 6 11.75 -26.84 -10.30
CA ARG A 6 11.97 -27.32 -8.91
C ARG A 6 13.42 -27.15 -8.48
N LYS A 7 14.37 -27.49 -9.35
CA LYS A 7 15.79 -27.30 -9.07
C LYS A 7 16.14 -25.81 -8.92
N ALA A 8 15.61 -24.93 -9.76
CA ALA A 8 15.81 -23.48 -9.65
C ALA A 8 15.31 -22.93 -8.31
N ILE A 9 14.13 -23.39 -7.86
CA ILE A 9 13.59 -23.06 -6.53
C ILE A 9 14.50 -23.58 -5.41
N GLN A 10 15.04 -24.79 -5.55
CA GLN A 10 15.87 -25.42 -4.52
C GLN A 10 17.23 -24.74 -4.33
N ILE A 11 17.85 -24.27 -5.43
CA ILE A 11 19.18 -23.65 -5.42
C ILE A 11 19.12 -22.12 -5.23
N ASP A 12 17.94 -21.60 -4.90
CA ASP A 12 17.66 -20.17 -4.76
C ASP A 12 18.70 -19.45 -3.90
N GLN A 13 19.24 -18.35 -4.45
CA GLN A 13 20.28 -17.57 -3.81
C GLN A 13 19.93 -16.09 -3.84
N HIS A 14 20.20 -15.42 -2.71
CA HIS A 14 20.18 -13.97 -2.66
C HIS A 14 21.47 -13.44 -3.30
N MET A 15 21.32 -12.67 -4.37
CA MET A 15 22.45 -12.09 -5.08
C MET A 15 22.87 -10.78 -4.38
N PRO A 16 24.17 -10.52 -4.17
CA PRO A 16 24.65 -9.22 -3.69
C PRO A 16 24.11 -8.10 -4.58
N ASP A 17 23.68 -7.00 -3.96
CA ASP A 17 23.11 -5.82 -4.63
C ASP A 17 21.79 -6.04 -5.39
N SER A 18 21.17 -7.22 -5.27
CA SER A 18 19.85 -7.51 -5.82
C SER A 18 18.74 -7.41 -4.77
N LEU A 19 17.61 -6.85 -5.17
CA LEU A 19 16.39 -6.80 -4.35
C LEU A 19 15.53 -8.07 -4.47
N THR A 20 15.87 -8.95 -5.41
CA THR A 20 15.23 -10.25 -5.64
C THR A 20 16.24 -11.38 -5.54
N THR A 21 15.76 -12.61 -5.42
CA THR A 21 16.62 -13.79 -5.48
C THR A 21 16.75 -14.35 -6.91
N SER A 22 17.75 -15.20 -7.14
CA SER A 22 18.01 -15.83 -8.44
C SER A 22 16.84 -16.67 -8.94
N MET A 23 16.03 -17.23 -8.02
CA MET A 23 14.87 -18.06 -8.35
C MET A 23 13.91 -17.36 -9.33
N VAL A 24 13.69 -16.05 -9.22
CA VAL A 24 12.78 -15.33 -10.12
C VAL A 24 13.31 -15.39 -11.55
N ASP A 25 14.55 -14.97 -11.78
CA ASP A 25 15.13 -14.96 -13.12
C ASP A 25 15.26 -16.39 -13.69
N ASP A 26 15.73 -17.34 -12.88
CA ASP A 26 15.94 -18.73 -13.29
C ASP A 26 14.64 -19.41 -13.73
N VAL A 27 13.56 -19.27 -12.93
CA VAL A 27 12.26 -19.86 -13.25
C VAL A 27 11.73 -19.27 -14.56
N PHE A 28 11.71 -17.94 -14.71
CA PHE A 28 11.17 -17.32 -15.91
C PHE A 28 12.04 -17.57 -17.16
N LEU A 29 13.36 -17.69 -17.02
CA LEU A 29 14.26 -18.11 -18.10
C LEU A 29 13.95 -19.54 -18.57
N ILE A 30 13.74 -20.47 -17.62
CA ILE A 30 13.37 -21.85 -17.93
C ILE A 30 12.03 -21.91 -18.65
N LEU A 31 11.01 -21.19 -18.15
CA LEU A 31 9.69 -21.15 -18.75
C LEU A 31 9.73 -20.58 -20.17
N MET A 32 10.43 -19.46 -20.38
CA MET A 32 10.66 -18.86 -21.68
C MET A 32 11.28 -19.85 -22.66
N SER A 33 12.39 -20.48 -22.26
CA SER A 33 13.12 -21.46 -23.09
C SER A 33 12.28 -22.69 -23.43
N CYS A 34 11.38 -23.11 -22.52
CA CYS A 34 10.45 -24.21 -22.82
C CYS A 34 9.39 -23.79 -23.83
N CYS A 35 8.84 -22.58 -23.69
CA CYS A 35 7.82 -22.06 -24.62
C CYS A 35 8.40 -21.84 -26.02
N GLU A 36 9.58 -21.23 -26.15
CA GLU A 36 10.25 -21.00 -27.45
C GLU A 36 10.53 -22.31 -28.20
N ARG A 37 10.97 -23.36 -27.47
CA ARG A 37 11.14 -24.70 -28.06
C ARG A 37 9.81 -25.32 -28.50
N ALA A 38 8.74 -25.10 -27.74
CA ALA A 38 7.40 -25.58 -28.13
C ALA A 38 6.87 -24.85 -29.37
N ILE A 39 7.11 -23.55 -29.50
CA ILE A 39 6.76 -22.77 -30.69
C ILE A 39 7.54 -23.27 -31.90
N SER A 40 8.83 -23.61 -31.72
CA SER A 40 9.70 -24.12 -32.78
C SER A 40 9.24 -25.47 -33.35
N THR A 41 8.36 -26.22 -32.67
CA THR A 41 7.77 -27.45 -33.23
C THR A 41 6.65 -27.16 -34.23
N LEU A 42 6.20 -25.90 -34.33
CA LEU A 42 5.05 -25.48 -35.15
C LEU A 42 3.77 -26.28 -34.85
N SER A 43 3.65 -26.83 -33.64
CA SER A 43 2.46 -27.54 -33.18
C SER A 43 1.75 -26.75 -32.08
N ALA A 44 0.54 -26.26 -32.38
CA ALA A 44 -0.27 -25.53 -31.41
C ALA A 44 -0.54 -26.36 -30.15
N ASN A 45 -0.73 -27.68 -30.29
CA ASN A 45 -0.92 -28.58 -29.16
C ASN A 45 0.32 -28.67 -28.26
N SER A 46 1.53 -28.63 -28.82
CA SER A 46 2.77 -28.60 -28.03
C SER A 46 2.88 -27.30 -27.23
N VAL A 47 2.55 -26.16 -27.84
CA VAL A 47 2.55 -24.85 -27.17
C VAL A 47 1.54 -24.83 -26.02
N LEU A 48 0.30 -25.26 -26.28
CA LEU A 48 -0.76 -25.33 -25.27
C LEU A 48 -0.36 -26.23 -24.09
N ALA A 49 0.20 -27.41 -24.35
CA ALA A 49 0.63 -28.32 -23.29
C ALA A 49 1.72 -27.70 -22.39
N ILE A 50 2.68 -26.98 -22.99
CA ILE A 50 3.75 -26.30 -22.23
C ILE A 50 3.20 -25.09 -21.47
N LEU A 51 2.30 -24.31 -22.04
CA LEU A 51 1.65 -23.19 -21.35
C LEU A 51 0.85 -23.67 -20.14
N CYS A 52 0.02 -24.72 -20.29
CA CYS A 52 -0.70 -25.32 -19.17
C CYS A 52 0.25 -25.81 -18.07
N GLY A 53 1.35 -26.48 -18.46
CA GLY A 53 2.37 -26.90 -17.51
C GLY A 53 3.05 -25.73 -16.78
N ALA A 54 3.32 -24.64 -17.50
CA ALA A 54 3.91 -23.42 -16.93
C ALA A 54 2.94 -22.76 -15.93
N MET A 55 1.66 -22.62 -16.28
CA MET A 55 0.63 -22.09 -15.39
C MET A 55 0.49 -22.94 -14.13
N ASN A 56 0.49 -24.26 -14.26
CA ASN A 56 0.40 -25.15 -13.10
C ASN A 56 1.61 -24.99 -12.16
N LEU A 57 2.83 -24.88 -12.71
CA LEU A 57 4.04 -24.66 -11.90
C LEU A 57 4.02 -23.28 -11.22
N LEU A 58 3.58 -22.25 -11.94
CA LEU A 58 3.49 -20.88 -11.43
C LEU A 58 2.48 -20.78 -10.28
N SER A 59 1.28 -21.33 -10.46
CA SER A 59 0.18 -21.26 -9.49
C SER A 59 0.36 -22.18 -8.28
N ASN A 60 1.23 -23.18 -8.36
CA ASN A 60 1.49 -24.13 -7.27
C ASN A 60 2.91 -23.96 -6.71
N GLU A 61 3.89 -24.76 -7.15
CA GLU A 61 5.22 -24.84 -6.52
C GLU A 61 5.93 -23.48 -6.44
N PHE A 62 5.85 -22.66 -7.48
CA PHE A 62 6.47 -21.34 -7.48
C PHE A 62 5.74 -20.36 -6.55
N GLN A 63 4.41 -20.33 -6.58
CA GLN A 63 3.63 -19.51 -5.66
C GLN A 63 3.90 -19.87 -4.19
N GLU A 64 4.03 -21.15 -3.89
CA GLU A 64 4.36 -21.63 -2.54
C GLU A 64 5.77 -21.18 -2.14
N ALA A 65 6.76 -21.32 -3.03
CA ALA A 65 8.12 -20.86 -2.78
C ALA A 65 8.18 -19.35 -2.49
N LEU A 66 7.44 -18.53 -3.26
CA LEU A 66 7.34 -17.09 -3.03
C LEU A 66 6.76 -16.77 -1.65
N GLN A 67 5.78 -17.52 -1.17
CA GLN A 67 5.08 -17.27 0.09
C GLN A 67 5.76 -17.88 1.32
N HIS A 68 6.64 -18.86 1.15
CA HIS A 68 7.16 -19.68 2.24
C HIS A 68 7.72 -18.85 3.40
N LYS A 69 8.50 -17.81 3.09
CA LYS A 69 9.12 -16.92 4.09
C LYS A 69 8.12 -15.99 4.79
N LEU A 70 7.00 -15.66 4.16
CA LEU A 70 5.95 -14.81 4.76
C LEU A 70 5.08 -15.59 5.76
N ARG A 71 5.04 -16.93 5.68
CA ARG A 71 4.31 -17.79 6.62
C ARG A 71 5.00 -17.96 7.98
N GLU A 72 6.01 -17.12 8.27
CA GLU A 72 6.73 -17.14 9.53
C GLU A 72 5.76 -16.92 10.72
N PRO A 73 5.69 -17.86 11.69
CA PRO A 73 4.91 -17.66 12.89
C PRO A 73 5.53 -16.53 13.73
N ASN A 74 4.70 -15.71 14.35
CA ASN A 74 5.14 -14.59 15.19
C ASN A 74 6.09 -13.60 14.48
N LEU A 75 5.81 -13.29 13.19
CA LEU A 75 6.59 -12.35 12.39
C LEU A 75 6.95 -11.05 13.12
N GLY A 76 6.01 -10.48 13.89
CA GLY A 76 6.25 -9.26 14.65
C GLY A 76 7.24 -9.39 15.82
N ALA A 77 7.48 -10.59 16.35
CA ALA A 77 8.54 -10.82 17.32
C ALA A 77 9.90 -10.88 16.60
N LYS A 78 9.97 -11.65 15.50
CA LYS A 78 11.19 -11.82 14.70
C LYS A 78 11.72 -10.51 14.12
N LEU A 79 10.81 -9.62 13.69
CA LEU A 79 11.17 -8.33 13.08
C LEU A 79 11.55 -7.23 14.08
N PHE A 80 11.37 -7.42 15.39
CA PHE A 80 11.50 -6.29 16.32
C PHE A 80 12.00 -6.63 17.73
N LEU A 81 12.01 -7.89 18.13
CA LEU A 81 12.46 -8.33 19.45
C LEU A 81 13.80 -9.08 19.39
N ASP A 82 14.12 -9.69 18.26
CA ASP A 82 15.17 -10.72 18.15
C ASP A 82 16.59 -10.17 17.83
N GLY A 83 16.88 -8.92 18.25
CA GLY A 83 18.20 -8.27 18.18
C GLY A 83 18.97 -8.44 16.87
N VAL A 84 19.82 -9.47 16.80
CA VAL A 84 20.71 -9.79 15.67
C VAL A 84 19.95 -10.40 14.48
N GLY A 85 18.81 -11.07 14.71
CA GLY A 85 18.01 -11.71 13.66
C GLY A 85 17.08 -10.77 12.90
N VAL A 86 16.84 -9.56 13.42
CA VAL A 86 15.87 -8.60 12.88
C VAL A 86 16.19 -8.17 11.45
N GLN A 87 17.43 -7.76 11.20
CA GLN A 87 17.84 -7.26 9.88
C GLN A 87 17.77 -8.37 8.82
N LYS A 88 18.21 -9.57 9.17
CA LYS A 88 18.13 -10.74 8.30
C LYS A 88 16.67 -11.09 8.00
N ALA A 89 15.82 -11.16 9.02
CA ALA A 89 14.39 -11.47 8.85
C ALA A 89 13.67 -10.41 8.00
N GLY A 90 13.94 -9.12 8.24
CA GLY A 90 13.38 -8.04 7.43
C GLY A 90 13.81 -8.12 5.97
N THR A 91 15.09 -8.41 5.72
CA THR A 91 15.61 -8.62 4.36
C THR A 91 14.96 -9.81 3.68
N GLU A 92 14.82 -10.95 4.35
CA GLU A 92 14.15 -12.14 3.79
C GLU A 92 12.68 -11.86 3.43
N ILE A 93 11.96 -11.14 4.29
CA ILE A 93 10.55 -10.78 4.07
C ILE A 93 10.42 -9.77 2.94
N ALA A 94 11.25 -8.72 2.92
CA ALA A 94 11.28 -7.72 1.87
C ALA A 94 11.59 -8.36 0.50
N THR A 95 12.60 -9.23 0.45
CA THR A 95 12.98 -9.95 -0.77
C THR A 95 11.84 -10.85 -1.25
N SER A 96 11.12 -11.52 -0.35
CA SER A 96 9.97 -12.36 -0.73
C SER A 96 8.84 -11.54 -1.36
N LEU A 97 8.55 -10.36 -0.81
CA LEU A 97 7.58 -9.41 -1.38
C LEU A 97 8.07 -8.86 -2.74
N ASN A 98 9.36 -8.57 -2.88
CA ASN A 98 9.96 -8.13 -4.15
C ASN A 98 9.85 -9.23 -5.21
N ASN A 99 10.17 -10.47 -4.86
CA ASN A 99 10.06 -11.61 -5.75
C ASN A 99 8.63 -11.76 -6.28
N MET A 100 7.61 -11.60 -5.43
CA MET A 100 6.21 -11.63 -5.88
C MET A 100 5.86 -10.48 -6.84
N ASP A 101 6.28 -9.25 -6.54
CA ASP A 101 5.98 -8.08 -7.37
C ASP A 101 6.65 -8.19 -8.75
N VAL A 102 7.94 -8.52 -8.77
CA VAL A 102 8.70 -8.73 -10.02
C VAL A 102 8.13 -9.91 -10.81
N SER A 103 7.74 -10.99 -10.14
CA SER A 103 7.09 -12.14 -10.79
C SER A 103 5.78 -11.76 -11.48
N CYS A 104 4.99 -10.84 -10.91
CA CYS A 104 3.79 -10.31 -11.60
C CYS A 104 4.16 -9.71 -12.96
N GLU A 105 5.17 -8.84 -13.00
CA GLU A 105 5.62 -8.25 -14.27
C GLU A 105 6.18 -9.30 -15.24
N PHE A 106 6.90 -10.29 -14.72
CA PHE A 106 7.55 -11.30 -15.54
C PHE A 106 6.54 -12.25 -16.20
N VAL A 107 5.43 -12.60 -15.52
CA VAL A 107 4.29 -13.30 -16.14
C VAL A 107 3.77 -12.50 -17.34
N LEU A 108 3.53 -11.21 -17.17
CA LEU A 108 3.01 -10.35 -18.24
C LEU A 108 4.01 -10.14 -19.38
N LYS A 109 5.32 -10.11 -19.10
CA LYS A 109 6.39 -10.06 -20.11
C LYS A 109 6.49 -11.38 -20.88
N LEU A 110 6.44 -12.52 -20.19
CA LEU A 110 6.42 -13.86 -20.77
C LEU A 110 5.22 -14.03 -21.70
N ARG A 111 4.02 -13.69 -21.22
CA ARG A 111 2.79 -13.71 -22.00
C ARG A 111 2.93 -12.95 -23.31
N ARG A 112 3.27 -11.65 -23.25
CA ARG A 112 3.40 -10.78 -24.43
C ARG A 112 4.43 -11.29 -25.43
N LYS A 113 5.56 -11.83 -24.94
CA LYS A 113 6.60 -12.37 -25.81
C LYS A 113 6.13 -13.63 -26.55
N ILE A 114 5.43 -14.53 -25.85
CA ILE A 114 4.86 -15.74 -26.46
C ILE A 114 3.73 -15.38 -27.44
N GLU A 115 2.84 -14.45 -27.07
CA GLU A 115 1.77 -13.96 -27.97
C GLU A 115 2.35 -13.48 -29.31
N LYS A 116 3.41 -12.65 -29.26
CA LYS A 116 4.10 -12.16 -30.45
C LYS A 116 4.70 -13.30 -31.28
N GLN A 117 5.46 -14.20 -30.65
CA GLN A 117 6.12 -15.31 -31.35
C GLN A 117 5.10 -16.27 -31.98
N CYS A 118 3.98 -16.54 -31.30
CA CYS A 118 2.92 -17.39 -31.84
C CYS A 118 2.17 -16.72 -33.01
N ALA A 119 1.98 -15.40 -32.98
CA ALA A 119 1.38 -14.67 -34.10
C ALA A 119 2.23 -14.76 -35.38
N GLU A 120 3.56 -14.80 -35.24
CA GLU A 120 4.51 -14.95 -36.34
C GLU A 120 4.62 -16.41 -36.81
N ALA A 121 4.60 -17.37 -35.89
CA ALA A 121 4.81 -18.79 -36.19
C ALA A 121 3.57 -19.53 -36.73
N PHE A 122 2.35 -19.14 -36.32
CA PHE A 122 1.12 -19.86 -36.63
C PHE A 122 0.18 -19.04 -37.54
N PRO A 123 0.02 -19.39 -38.83
CA PRO A 123 -0.83 -18.64 -39.75
C PRO A 123 -2.33 -18.90 -39.52
N ALA A 124 -2.69 -20.09 -39.03
CA ALA A 124 -4.08 -20.50 -38.84
C ALA A 124 -4.78 -19.67 -37.74
N PRO A 125 -5.89 -18.97 -38.03
CA PRO A 125 -6.61 -18.16 -37.02
C PRO A 125 -7.15 -19.00 -35.85
N SER A 126 -7.57 -20.24 -36.11
CA SER A 126 -8.10 -21.15 -35.09
C SER A 126 -7.06 -21.54 -34.04
N ASP A 127 -5.81 -21.70 -34.45
CA ASP A 127 -4.72 -22.08 -33.56
C ASP A 127 -4.26 -20.88 -32.72
N ARG A 128 -4.17 -19.71 -33.36
CA ARG A 128 -3.90 -18.44 -32.67
C ARG A 128 -4.94 -18.15 -31.60
N ALA A 129 -6.23 -18.27 -31.91
CA ALA A 129 -7.30 -18.03 -30.95
C ALA A 129 -7.22 -18.96 -29.71
N LYS A 130 -6.89 -20.25 -29.90
CA LYS A 130 -6.71 -21.18 -28.78
C LYS A 130 -5.52 -20.81 -27.90
N ILE A 131 -4.39 -20.45 -28.52
CA ILE A 131 -3.17 -20.04 -27.82
C ILE A 131 -3.41 -18.73 -27.06
N GLU A 132 -4.08 -17.76 -27.68
CA GLU A 132 -4.46 -16.48 -27.05
C GLU A 132 -5.35 -16.68 -25.82
N SER A 133 -6.34 -17.60 -25.89
CA SER A 133 -7.17 -17.95 -24.73
C SER A 133 -6.31 -18.48 -23.57
N CYS A 134 -5.41 -19.41 -23.85
CA CYS A 134 -4.51 -19.99 -22.85
C CYS A 134 -3.51 -18.96 -22.27
N LEU A 135 -3.03 -18.03 -23.11
CA LEU A 135 -2.17 -16.93 -22.67
C LEU A 135 -2.92 -15.90 -21.83
N SER A 136 -4.23 -15.74 -22.04
CA SER A 136 -5.07 -14.94 -21.14
C SER A 136 -5.12 -15.55 -19.75
N GLU A 137 -5.33 -16.86 -19.65
CA GLU A 137 -5.30 -17.61 -18.37
C GLU A 137 -3.92 -17.52 -17.70
N LEU A 138 -2.83 -17.55 -18.48
CA LEU A 138 -1.48 -17.32 -17.93
C LEU A 138 -1.39 -15.94 -17.27
N GLY A 139 -2.03 -14.93 -17.86
CA GLY A 139 -2.14 -13.60 -17.26
C GLY A 139 -2.84 -13.60 -15.89
N GLU A 140 -3.80 -14.49 -15.66
CA GLU A 140 -4.51 -14.61 -14.37
C GLU A 140 -3.59 -15.09 -13.23
N THR A 141 -2.52 -15.84 -13.54
CA THR A 141 -1.50 -16.21 -12.54
C THR A 141 -0.83 -14.99 -11.92
N SER A 142 -0.65 -13.90 -12.69
CA SER A 142 -0.16 -12.63 -12.16
C SER A 142 -1.12 -12.03 -11.13
N THR A 143 -2.43 -12.22 -11.29
CA THR A 143 -3.43 -11.77 -10.31
C THR A 143 -3.30 -12.54 -9.01
N GLY A 144 -3.06 -13.85 -9.09
CA GLY A 144 -2.78 -14.71 -7.92
C GLY A 144 -1.56 -14.21 -7.14
N PHE A 145 -0.45 -13.92 -7.82
CA PHE A 145 0.75 -13.33 -7.20
C PHE A 145 0.47 -11.96 -6.57
N LYS A 146 -0.31 -11.10 -7.24
CA LYS A 146 -0.66 -9.78 -6.68
C LYS A 146 -1.54 -9.90 -5.43
N GLN A 147 -2.46 -10.86 -5.38
CA GLN A 147 -3.26 -11.14 -4.19
C GLN A 147 -2.37 -11.63 -3.03
N ALA A 148 -1.44 -12.54 -3.30
CA ALA A 148 -0.45 -13.01 -2.32
C ALA A 148 0.43 -11.87 -1.80
N LEU A 149 0.94 -11.02 -2.69
CA LEU A 149 1.72 -9.82 -2.34
C LEU A 149 0.91 -8.89 -1.42
N ASN A 150 -0.34 -8.60 -1.77
CA ASN A 150 -1.21 -7.74 -0.97
C ASN A 150 -1.50 -8.34 0.42
N ALA A 151 -1.65 -9.66 0.52
CA ALA A 151 -1.82 -10.34 1.79
C ALA A 151 -0.53 -10.26 2.63
N GLY A 152 0.63 -10.53 2.03
CA GLY A 152 1.94 -10.40 2.69
C GLY A 152 2.23 -8.98 3.17
N MET A 153 1.90 -7.96 2.36
CA MET A 153 2.01 -6.55 2.74
C MET A 153 1.14 -6.20 3.95
N LYS A 154 -0.12 -6.66 3.97
CA LYS A 154 -1.00 -6.46 5.13
C LYS A 154 -0.47 -7.15 6.38
N GLN A 155 0.10 -8.35 6.25
CA GLN A 155 0.75 -9.06 7.35
C GLN A 155 1.97 -8.32 7.86
N LEU A 156 2.82 -7.77 6.98
CA LEU A 156 3.96 -6.95 7.38
C LEU A 156 3.49 -5.70 8.16
N VAL A 157 2.48 -4.98 7.64
CA VAL A 157 1.92 -3.79 8.31
C VAL A 157 1.26 -4.12 9.65
N SER A 158 0.63 -5.30 9.78
CA SER A 158 0.06 -5.74 11.06
C SER A 158 1.11 -5.96 12.14
N THR A 159 2.39 -6.13 11.77
CA THR A 159 3.50 -6.10 12.73
C THR A 159 3.89 -4.69 13.14
N VAL A 160 3.72 -3.68 12.28
CA VAL A 160 4.13 -2.29 12.56
C VAL A 160 3.07 -1.53 13.36
N THR A 161 1.81 -1.67 12.96
CA THR A 161 0.69 -0.90 13.54
C THR A 161 0.52 -1.01 15.07
N PRO A 162 0.75 -2.15 15.75
CA PRO A 162 0.69 -2.22 17.21
C PRO A 162 1.75 -1.37 17.92
N ARG A 163 2.84 -1.04 17.24
CA ARG A 163 3.95 -0.24 17.79
C ARG A 163 3.70 1.26 17.63
N ILE A 164 2.93 1.64 16.61
CA ILE A 164 2.47 3.02 16.39
C ILE A 164 1.26 3.34 17.28
N ARG A 165 0.42 2.34 17.56
CA ARG A 165 -0.83 2.49 18.32
C ARG A 165 -0.69 3.26 19.65
N PRO A 166 0.31 3.01 20.53
CA PRO A 166 0.46 3.75 21.78
C PRO A 166 0.59 5.26 21.58
N VAL A 167 1.29 5.69 20.52
CA VAL A 167 1.41 7.12 20.20
C VAL A 167 0.07 7.70 19.76
N LEU A 168 -0.68 6.96 18.94
CA LEU A 168 -2.03 7.37 18.53
C LEU A 168 -3.02 7.39 19.70
N ASP A 169 -2.89 6.46 20.65
CA ASP A 169 -3.74 6.46 21.85
C ASP A 169 -3.44 7.67 22.74
N PHE A 170 -2.18 8.11 22.80
CA PHE A 170 -1.78 9.36 23.47
C PHE A 170 -2.37 10.61 22.81
N VAL A 171 -2.52 10.65 21.47
CA VAL A 171 -3.23 11.76 20.77
C VAL A 171 -4.64 11.95 21.35
N GLY A 172 -5.25 10.87 21.84
CA GLY A 172 -6.53 10.94 22.53
C GLY A 172 -6.53 11.86 23.76
N ALA A 173 -5.42 12.06 24.45
CA ALA A 173 -5.36 12.93 25.62
C ALA A 173 -5.10 14.41 25.28
N VAL A 174 -4.77 14.72 24.03
CA VAL A 174 -4.41 16.09 23.60
C VAL A 174 -5.67 16.94 23.45
N SER A 175 -5.68 18.11 24.09
CA SER A 175 -6.76 19.10 23.97
C SER A 175 -6.65 19.90 22.67
N TYR A 176 -7.79 20.21 22.06
CA TYR A 176 -7.93 21.19 20.97
C TYR A 176 -8.86 22.36 21.37
N GLU A 177 -9.25 22.42 22.64
CA GLU A 177 -9.84 23.61 23.24
C GLU A 177 -8.67 24.41 23.82
N LEU A 178 -8.10 25.30 23.00
CA LEU A 178 -6.83 25.98 23.26
C LEU A 178 -7.06 27.47 23.51
N SER A 179 -6.37 27.99 24.50
CA SER A 179 -6.09 29.41 24.67
C SER A 179 -4.93 29.87 23.79
N GLU A 180 -4.72 31.19 23.67
CA GLU A 180 -3.56 31.75 22.96
C GLU A 180 -2.22 31.29 23.55
N ALA A 181 -2.13 31.20 24.88
CA ALA A 181 -0.93 30.74 25.57
C ALA A 181 -0.60 29.28 25.26
N GLU A 182 -1.61 28.39 25.31
CA GLU A 182 -1.45 26.97 24.98
C GLU A 182 -1.14 26.76 23.49
N TYR A 183 -1.77 27.54 22.60
CA TYR A 183 -1.46 27.51 21.17
C TYR A 183 0.00 27.92 20.90
N ALA A 184 0.45 29.02 21.53
CA ALA A 184 1.84 29.48 21.44
C ALA A 184 2.83 28.45 21.98
N GLU A 185 2.52 27.81 23.12
CA GLU A 185 3.34 26.74 23.68
C GLU A 185 3.44 25.54 22.73
N ASN A 186 2.33 25.15 22.10
CA ASN A 186 2.31 24.07 21.11
C ASN A 186 3.12 24.38 19.85
N GLU A 187 3.41 25.65 19.53
CA GLU A 187 4.30 25.99 18.41
C GLU A 187 5.76 25.69 18.70
N VAL A 188 6.16 25.82 19.96
CA VAL A 188 7.51 25.51 20.41
C VAL A 188 7.63 24.03 20.74
N ASN A 189 6.62 23.47 21.41
CA ASN A 189 6.58 22.10 21.91
C ASN A 189 5.47 21.33 21.21
N ASP A 190 5.78 20.69 20.08
CA ASP A 190 4.81 19.86 19.37
C ASP A 190 4.18 18.79 20.31
N PRO A 191 2.84 18.73 20.43
CA PRO A 191 2.23 17.85 21.41
C PRO A 191 2.36 16.36 21.07
N TRP A 192 2.26 16.02 19.77
CA TRP A 192 2.13 14.63 19.33
C TRP A 192 2.64 14.31 17.91
N VAL A 193 2.60 15.25 16.96
CA VAL A 193 2.91 14.97 15.55
C VAL A 193 4.34 14.47 15.41
N GLN A 194 5.32 15.15 15.98
CA GLN A 194 6.73 14.75 15.94
C GLN A 194 6.92 13.38 16.55
N LYS A 195 6.28 13.07 17.69
CA LYS A 195 6.35 11.72 18.30
C LYS A 195 5.82 10.65 17.36
N LEU A 196 4.74 10.93 16.63
CA LEU A 196 4.19 10.01 15.64
C LEU A 196 5.13 9.81 14.45
N LEU A 197 5.68 10.89 13.90
CA LEU A 197 6.61 10.83 12.77
C LEU A 197 7.85 9.99 13.13
N HIS A 198 8.47 10.27 14.27
CA HIS A 198 9.63 9.50 14.76
C HIS A 198 9.30 8.02 14.99
N ALA A 199 8.09 7.71 15.50
CA ALA A 199 7.67 6.32 15.68
C ALA A 199 7.52 5.59 14.34
N VAL A 200 6.94 6.25 13.34
CA VAL A 200 6.80 5.69 11.99
C VAL A 200 8.17 5.47 11.36
N GLU A 201 9.04 6.47 11.39
CA GLU A 201 10.40 6.36 10.85
C GLU A 201 11.13 5.16 11.46
N ARG A 202 11.14 5.08 12.80
CA ARG A 202 11.79 3.99 13.54
C ARG A 202 11.34 2.60 13.09
N TYR A 203 10.06 2.42 12.78
CA TYR A 203 9.52 1.10 12.45
C TYR A 203 9.40 0.82 10.94
N ALA A 204 9.59 1.82 10.08
CA ALA A 204 9.40 1.67 8.63
C ALA A 204 10.67 1.89 7.79
N THR A 205 11.52 2.87 8.11
CA THR A 205 12.61 3.31 7.20
C THR A 205 13.70 2.26 7.00
N TRP A 206 13.95 1.43 8.01
CA TRP A 206 14.93 0.35 7.94
C TRP A 206 14.57 -0.75 6.91
N LEU A 207 13.30 -0.85 6.50
CA LEU A 207 12.85 -1.75 5.43
C LEU A 207 12.96 -1.13 4.03
N GLN A 208 13.32 0.15 3.91
CA GLN A 208 13.44 0.81 2.62
C GLN A 208 14.58 0.23 1.76
N PRO A 209 15.81 0.01 2.27
CA PRO A 209 16.90 -0.50 1.44
C PRO A 209 16.65 -1.87 0.80
N PRO A 210 16.07 -2.88 1.49
CA PRO A 210 15.83 -4.19 0.90
C PRO A 210 14.52 -4.30 0.10
N MET A 211 13.75 -3.22 -0.10
CA MET A 211 12.49 -3.24 -0.85
C MET A 211 12.63 -2.55 -2.22
N THR A 212 11.87 -3.02 -3.21
CA THR A 212 11.65 -2.21 -4.42
C THR A 212 10.84 -0.97 -4.08
N SER A 213 11.00 0.11 -4.86
CA SER A 213 10.26 1.36 -4.63
C SER A 213 8.74 1.15 -4.63
N SER A 214 8.22 0.33 -5.55
CA SER A 214 6.80 -0.06 -5.62
C SER A 214 6.28 -0.69 -4.32
N ASN A 215 7.08 -1.61 -3.77
CA ASN A 215 6.74 -2.31 -2.53
C ASN A 215 6.86 -1.40 -1.31
N TYR A 216 7.91 -0.60 -1.22
CA TYR A 216 8.09 0.35 -0.13
C TYR A 216 6.99 1.41 -0.11
N ASP A 217 6.64 1.98 -1.26
CA ASP A 217 5.53 2.92 -1.37
C ASP A 217 4.21 2.27 -0.92
N SER A 218 3.99 0.99 -1.25
CA SER A 218 2.79 0.24 -0.84
C SER A 218 2.73 -0.03 0.65
N PHE A 219 3.88 -0.35 1.25
CA PHE A 219 4.03 -0.50 2.68
C PHE A 219 3.74 0.81 3.43
N VAL A 220 4.36 1.92 3.03
CA VAL A 220 4.13 3.26 3.61
C VAL A 220 2.66 3.67 3.47
N HIS A 221 2.05 3.45 2.30
CA HIS A 221 0.64 3.80 2.07
C HIS A 221 -0.34 3.06 2.99
N LEU A 222 -0.05 1.80 3.32
CA LEU A 222 -0.87 1.01 4.27
C LEU A 222 -0.68 1.49 5.72
N ILE A 223 0.52 1.92 6.09
CA ILE A 223 0.77 2.56 7.40
C ILE A 223 -0.01 3.87 7.49
N ILE A 224 0.03 4.70 6.44
CA ILE A 224 -0.74 5.95 6.38
C ILE A 224 -2.24 5.65 6.55
N ASP A 225 -2.79 4.66 5.84
CA ASP A 225 -4.22 4.31 5.95
C ASP A 225 -4.61 3.94 7.39
N PHE A 226 -3.75 3.20 8.10
CA PHE A 226 -3.98 2.90 9.51
C PHE A 226 -3.98 4.17 10.38
N ILE A 227 -3.00 5.05 10.18
CA ILE A 227 -2.83 6.29 10.94
C ILE A 227 -4.02 7.23 10.71
N VAL A 228 -4.33 7.57 9.46
CA VAL A 228 -5.39 8.55 9.14
C VAL A 228 -6.76 8.04 9.61
N LYS A 229 -7.04 6.75 9.46
CA LYS A 229 -8.28 6.15 9.96
C LYS A 229 -8.39 6.25 11.48
N ARG A 230 -7.29 6.05 12.22
CA ARG A 230 -7.28 6.17 13.67
C ARG A 230 -7.38 7.63 14.12
N LEU A 231 -6.66 8.54 13.47
CA LEU A 231 -6.71 9.97 13.75
C LEU A 231 -8.11 10.54 13.50
N GLU A 232 -8.75 10.19 12.38
CA GLU A 232 -10.12 10.62 12.09
C GLU A 232 -11.09 10.23 13.21
N LEU A 233 -11.01 8.97 13.69
CA LEU A 233 -11.83 8.50 14.82
C LEU A 233 -11.56 9.27 16.11
N ILE A 234 -10.29 9.60 16.40
CA ILE A 234 -9.91 10.38 17.58
C ILE A 234 -10.46 11.81 17.46
N MET A 235 -10.21 12.49 16.34
CA MET A 235 -10.64 13.87 16.11
C MET A 235 -12.16 14.00 16.14
N MET A 236 -12.90 13.01 15.64
CA MET A 236 -14.37 12.95 15.72
C MET A 236 -14.95 12.82 17.14
N GLN A 237 -14.10 12.62 18.15
CA GLN A 237 -14.47 12.57 19.56
C GLN A 237 -13.95 13.79 20.34
N ARG A 238 -13.31 14.75 19.69
CA ARG A 238 -12.75 15.94 20.33
C ARG A 238 -13.66 17.16 20.17
N LYS A 239 -13.41 18.15 21.00
CA LYS A 239 -13.99 19.49 20.90
C LYS A 239 -12.89 20.47 20.50
N PHE A 240 -13.27 21.48 19.74
CA PHE A 240 -12.34 22.41 19.11
C PHE A 240 -12.75 23.86 19.37
N SER A 241 -11.77 24.63 19.83
CA SER A 241 -11.75 26.10 19.72
C SER A 241 -11.37 26.53 18.29
N GLN A 242 -11.41 27.83 17.96
CA GLN A 242 -10.88 28.32 16.67
C GLN A 242 -9.37 28.03 16.55
N LEU A 243 -8.60 28.29 17.61
CA LEU A 243 -7.16 27.98 17.67
C LEU A 243 -6.89 26.47 17.57
N GLY A 244 -7.78 25.65 18.12
CA GLY A 244 -7.76 24.19 17.91
C GLY A 244 -7.95 23.79 16.45
N GLY A 245 -8.85 24.45 15.72
CA GLY A 245 -8.98 24.28 14.28
C GLY A 245 -7.67 24.58 13.54
N LEU A 246 -7.03 25.70 13.89
CA LEU A 246 -5.73 26.09 13.31
C LEU A 246 -4.62 25.09 13.66
N GLN A 247 -4.60 24.59 14.90
CA GLN A 247 -3.66 23.55 15.32
C GLN A 247 -3.84 22.28 14.49
N LEU A 248 -5.08 21.79 14.31
CA LEU A 248 -5.33 20.58 13.53
C LEU A 248 -4.92 20.74 12.05
N ASP A 249 -5.15 21.92 11.46
CA ASP A 249 -4.71 22.22 10.10
C ASP A 249 -3.18 22.21 9.97
N ARG A 250 -2.47 22.77 10.97
CA ARG A 250 -1.01 22.69 11.05
C ARG A 250 -0.54 21.24 11.20
N ASP A 251 -1.15 20.47 12.09
CA ASP A 251 -0.81 19.06 12.31
C ASP A 251 -1.02 18.23 11.05
N ALA A 252 -2.15 18.39 10.36
CA ALA A 252 -2.46 17.71 9.11
C ALA A 252 -1.45 18.05 8.00
N ARG A 253 -1.04 19.33 7.88
CA ARG A 253 -0.02 19.76 6.92
C ARG A 253 1.35 19.17 7.22
N ALA A 254 1.75 19.13 8.49
CA ALA A 254 3.00 18.50 8.91
C ALA A 254 3.03 17.00 8.58
N LEU A 255 1.93 16.28 8.84
CA LEU A 255 1.80 14.88 8.44
C LEU A 255 1.90 14.70 6.92
N VAL A 256 1.12 15.46 6.14
CA VAL A 256 1.15 15.38 4.67
C VAL A 256 2.55 15.66 4.13
N SER A 257 3.22 16.69 4.65
CA SER A 257 4.57 17.07 4.22
C SER A 257 5.57 15.94 4.49
N HIS A 258 5.56 15.38 5.70
CA HIS A 258 6.48 14.31 6.06
C HIS A 258 6.24 13.04 5.25
N PHE A 259 4.99 12.57 5.19
CA PHE A 259 4.66 11.35 4.45
C PHE A 259 4.87 11.50 2.93
N SER A 260 4.77 12.72 2.38
CA SER A 260 5.13 12.97 0.98
C SER A 260 6.64 12.75 0.72
N GLY A 261 7.49 12.91 1.73
CA GLY A 261 8.92 12.63 1.63
C GLY A 261 9.28 11.14 1.78
N MET A 262 8.38 10.32 2.34
CA MET A 262 8.62 8.89 2.59
C MET A 262 8.27 7.98 1.41
N THR A 263 7.56 8.46 0.39
CA THR A 263 7.06 7.65 -0.73
C THR A 263 7.12 8.44 -2.03
N GLN A 264 7.32 7.77 -3.15
CA GLN A 264 7.29 8.42 -4.47
C GLN A 264 5.87 8.67 -4.98
N ARG A 265 4.87 8.02 -4.36
CA ARG A 265 3.45 8.18 -4.70
C ARG A 265 2.79 9.27 -3.86
N THR A 266 1.82 9.96 -4.46
CA THR A 266 1.09 11.04 -3.79
C THR A 266 0.29 10.53 -2.59
N VAL A 267 0.42 11.22 -1.45
CA VAL A 267 -0.32 10.88 -0.21
C VAL A 267 -1.52 11.79 0.05
N ARG A 268 -1.65 12.92 -0.66
CA ARG A 268 -2.67 13.95 -0.41
C ARG A 268 -4.10 13.41 -0.29
N ASP A 269 -4.50 12.49 -1.18
CA ASP A 269 -5.85 11.92 -1.16
C ASP A 269 -6.15 11.11 0.12
N LYS A 270 -5.14 10.47 0.72
CA LYS A 270 -5.29 9.72 1.99
C LYS A 270 -5.60 10.61 3.18
N PHE A 271 -5.12 11.86 3.15
CA PHE A 271 -5.36 12.84 4.20
C PHE A 271 -6.58 13.73 3.93
N SER A 272 -7.26 13.55 2.78
CA SER A 272 -8.29 14.46 2.29
C SER A 272 -9.41 14.70 3.31
N ARG A 273 -9.91 13.63 3.95
CA ARG A 273 -10.93 13.72 5.02
C ARG A 273 -10.43 14.51 6.22
N LEU A 274 -9.21 14.25 6.70
CA LEU A 274 -8.63 14.98 7.84
C LEU A 274 -8.42 16.46 7.52
N THR A 275 -7.93 16.78 6.32
CA THR A 275 -7.76 18.17 5.87
C THR A 275 -9.10 18.89 5.66
N GLN A 276 -10.13 18.18 5.18
CA GLN A 276 -11.49 18.73 5.07
C GLN A 276 -12.11 18.97 6.44
N MET A 277 -11.86 18.08 7.41
CA MET A 277 -12.24 18.34 8.80
C MET A 277 -11.57 19.60 9.34
N ALA A 278 -10.25 19.71 9.18
CA ALA A 278 -9.49 20.89 9.61
C ALA A 278 -10.01 22.17 8.94
N PHE A 279 -10.33 22.13 7.64
CA PHE A 279 -10.94 23.24 6.92
C PHE A 279 -12.27 23.68 7.54
N ILE A 280 -13.21 22.75 7.77
CA ILE A 280 -14.50 23.05 8.41
C ILE A 280 -14.30 23.64 9.81
N LEU A 281 -13.36 23.08 10.58
CA LEU A 281 -13.05 23.53 11.93
C LEU A 281 -12.36 24.90 11.96
N ASN A 282 -11.92 25.45 10.83
CA ASN A 282 -11.34 26.79 10.72
C ASN A 282 -12.31 27.87 10.24
N LEU A 283 -13.54 27.51 9.86
CA LEU A 283 -14.57 28.50 9.50
C LEU A 283 -14.86 29.43 10.68
N GLU A 284 -15.11 30.71 10.40
CA GLU A 284 -15.49 31.68 11.44
C GLU A 284 -16.97 31.55 11.79
N LYS A 285 -17.80 31.18 10.81
CA LYS A 285 -19.25 31.02 10.95
C LYS A 285 -19.76 29.75 10.29
N VAL A 286 -20.83 29.19 10.85
CA VAL A 286 -21.49 27.97 10.35
C VAL A 286 -21.95 28.13 8.89
N SER A 287 -22.40 29.32 8.49
CA SER A 287 -22.92 29.58 7.14
C SER A 287 -21.85 29.58 6.04
N GLU A 288 -20.58 29.82 6.37
CA GLU A 288 -19.47 29.88 5.39
C GLU A 288 -19.26 28.55 4.66
N ILE A 289 -19.69 27.44 5.25
CA ILE A 289 -19.61 26.14 4.57
C ILE A 289 -20.39 26.13 3.24
N LEU A 290 -21.45 26.94 3.11
CA LEU A 290 -22.28 27.03 1.91
C LEU A 290 -21.52 27.65 0.73
N ASP A 291 -20.48 28.45 1.00
CA ASP A 291 -19.61 29.05 -0.02
C ASP A 291 -18.66 28.01 -0.64
N PHE A 292 -18.53 26.84 0.01
CA PHE A 292 -17.63 25.77 -0.41
C PHE A 292 -18.37 24.45 -0.66
N TRP A 293 -19.70 24.43 -0.66
CA TRP A 293 -20.49 23.20 -0.74
C TRP A 293 -21.43 23.18 -1.95
N GLY A 294 -21.76 21.98 -2.44
CA GLY A 294 -22.66 21.80 -3.59
C GLY A 294 -22.13 22.46 -4.86
N GLU A 295 -22.96 23.28 -5.51
CA GLU A 295 -22.59 24.02 -6.73
C GLU A 295 -21.46 25.03 -6.50
N ASN A 296 -21.26 25.47 -5.26
CA ASN A 296 -20.21 26.42 -4.88
C ASN A 296 -18.89 25.74 -4.51
N ALA A 297 -18.80 24.40 -4.54
CA ALA A 297 -17.59 23.69 -4.14
C ALA A 297 -16.37 24.01 -5.02
N GLY A 298 -16.58 24.54 -6.22
CA GLY A 298 -15.51 24.92 -7.14
C GLY A 298 -14.58 23.74 -7.42
N SER A 299 -13.31 23.86 -7.04
CA SER A 299 -12.30 22.80 -7.20
C SER A 299 -12.22 21.82 -6.03
N VAL A 300 -13.01 22.00 -4.96
CA VAL A 300 -12.96 21.16 -3.77
C VAL A 300 -13.73 19.85 -4.03
N SER A 301 -13.01 18.74 -4.08
CA SER A 301 -13.63 17.41 -4.14
C SER A 301 -13.93 16.89 -2.72
N TRP A 302 -15.15 17.15 -2.24
CA TRP A 302 -15.58 16.68 -0.93
C TRP A 302 -15.61 15.16 -0.80
N ARG A 303 -15.07 14.67 0.31
CA ARG A 303 -14.99 13.25 0.70
C ARG A 303 -15.79 12.96 1.96
N LEU A 304 -16.28 14.01 2.62
CA LEU A 304 -17.23 13.95 3.72
C LEU A 304 -18.66 14.01 3.16
N THR A 305 -19.57 13.24 3.75
CA THR A 305 -21.00 13.34 3.47
C THR A 305 -21.63 14.57 4.15
N PRO A 306 -22.83 15.04 3.74
CA PRO A 306 -23.54 16.13 4.43
C PRO A 306 -23.68 15.90 5.94
N ALA A 307 -23.97 14.66 6.35
CA ALA A 307 -24.11 14.28 7.75
C ALA A 307 -22.77 14.36 8.51
N GLU A 308 -21.68 13.96 7.86
CA GLU A 308 -20.33 14.09 8.43
C GLU A 308 -19.91 15.55 8.57
N VAL A 309 -20.22 16.41 7.59
CA VAL A 309 -19.95 17.85 7.68
C VAL A 309 -20.67 18.47 8.86
N LYS A 310 -21.99 18.23 9.02
CA LYS A 310 -22.74 18.69 10.20
C LYS A 310 -22.12 18.14 11.50
N ARG A 311 -21.68 16.89 11.50
CA ARG A 311 -21.01 16.29 12.67
C ARG A 311 -19.70 16.99 13.00
N VAL A 312 -18.87 17.33 12.02
CA VAL A 312 -17.62 18.05 12.21
C VAL A 312 -17.87 19.48 12.70
N LEU A 313 -18.86 20.20 12.13
CA LEU A 313 -19.27 21.52 12.60
C LEU A 313 -19.65 21.50 14.10
N ARG A 314 -20.34 20.45 14.57
CA ARG A 314 -20.71 20.29 15.99
C ARG A 314 -19.54 20.01 16.93
N LEU A 315 -18.33 19.76 16.40
CA LEU A 315 -17.12 19.65 17.22
C LEU A 315 -16.60 21.03 17.64
N ARG A 316 -16.98 22.12 16.94
CA ARG A 316 -16.63 23.51 17.32
C ARG A 316 -17.48 24.00 18.48
N VAL A 317 -16.84 24.38 19.59
CA VAL A 317 -17.55 24.81 20.81
C VAL A 317 -18.30 26.13 20.66
N GLY A 318 -17.90 26.99 19.72
CA GLY A 318 -18.58 28.26 19.43
C GLY A 318 -19.75 28.17 18.45
N PHE A 319 -19.97 27.02 17.83
CA PHE A 319 -21.02 26.86 16.82
C PHE A 319 -22.31 26.36 17.46
N LYS A 320 -23.39 27.14 17.25
CA LYS A 320 -24.72 26.83 17.79
C LYS A 320 -25.34 25.65 17.04
N PRO A 321 -25.82 24.59 17.74
CA PRO A 321 -26.45 23.43 17.10
C PRO A 321 -27.61 23.80 16.16
N GLU A 322 -28.42 24.79 16.53
CA GLU A 322 -29.59 25.23 15.75
C GLU A 322 -29.17 25.78 14.38
N ALA A 323 -28.06 26.51 14.33
CA ALA A 323 -27.51 27.05 13.08
C ALA A 323 -27.01 25.93 12.17
N ILE A 324 -26.44 24.86 12.74
CA ILE A 324 -25.95 23.70 11.99
C ILE A 324 -27.12 22.86 11.46
N ASP A 325 -28.16 22.69 12.27
CA ASP A 325 -29.34 21.91 11.90
C ASP A 325 -30.10 22.58 10.77
N ALA A 326 -30.17 23.92 10.77
CA ALA A 326 -30.78 24.73 9.72
C ALA A 326 -30.04 24.71 8.37
N LEU A 327 -28.79 24.24 8.30
CA LEU A 327 -28.05 24.13 7.04
C LEU A 327 -28.70 23.12 6.09
N ILE A 328 -28.78 23.47 4.82
CA ILE A 328 -29.15 22.57 3.72
C ILE A 328 -27.88 22.28 2.93
N LEU A 329 -27.37 21.06 3.07
CA LEU A 329 -26.14 20.54 2.46
C LEU A 329 -26.50 19.38 1.52
#